data_AF-A0A8J5J9G6-F1
#
_entry.id   AF-A0A8J5J9G6-F1
#
_cell.length_a   1.000
_cell.length_b   1.000
_cell.length_c   1.000
_cell.angle_alpha   90.00
_cell.angle_beta   90.00
_cell.angle_gamma   90.00
#
_symmetry.space_group_name_H-M   'P 1'
#
loop_
_entity.id
_entity.type
_entity.pdbx_description
1 polymer ?
#
loop_
_entity_poly.entity_id
_entity_poly.type
_entity_poly.pdbx_seq_one_letter_code
_entity_poly.pdbx_strand_id
1 'polypeptide(L)'
;LKQSPMSSIIHLSTITVSTQFRYVERLKGMSLLVRAESDGSLLLESRIQADTAYQKQQGTLIVQGKDPSVDITQDIVEESEDERFDDVSDSNPWVELPPCEIGRLEDINELAIALENEGYVKKLVSVFHTCEDLENMEGLHLLYEIFKNIFLLNKNALFEIMFADDTIFDVVGCLEYDPSSPYPKRHRQYLKSIAKFKEVIPIENSELLSKIHQTYRVQYIQDVVLPTPAEDERFLSELFHQLGGDEDIPTEKRRDLVLFLKEFCTFSQTLQPTSREAFFKTLSSLGVLSALEITLGLDDAVIKSASIDILSYIVEFSPSMVREYMVQQQHKTEEEQYLLNIIIEQMVVDSDPEMGGAVQLMGILRILIDPENMMATVTKSERADFLAFFYKHSMHYLVGMYGATLVKYG
;
A
#
# COMPACT_ATOMS: atom_id res chain seq x y z
N LEU A 1 2.89 -4.77 -23.35
CA LEU A 1 2.27 -5.41 -22.17
C LEU A 1 3.12 -5.06 -20.97
N LYS A 2 2.77 -3.95 -20.31
CA LYS A 2 3.50 -3.36 -19.18
C LYS A 2 2.88 -3.93 -17.91
N GLN A 3 3.60 -4.79 -17.20
CA GLN A 3 3.25 -5.16 -15.82
C GLN A 3 3.79 -4.06 -14.89
N SER A 4 2.88 -3.49 -14.12
CA SER A 4 3.14 -2.59 -12.99
C SER A 4 3.80 -3.38 -11.84
N PRO A 5 4.83 -2.87 -11.16
CA PRO A 5 5.25 -3.42 -9.88
C PRO A 5 4.35 -2.83 -8.79
N MET A 6 3.42 -3.63 -8.26
CA MET A 6 2.62 -3.25 -7.09
C MET A 6 3.48 -3.23 -5.84
N SER A 7 3.36 -2.11 -5.13
CA SER A 7 4.05 -1.76 -3.91
C SER A 7 3.31 -2.31 -2.70
N SER A 8 3.79 -3.42 -2.14
CA SER A 8 3.52 -3.78 -0.75
C SER A 8 4.68 -3.28 0.11
N ILE A 9 4.67 -1.99 0.44
CA ILE A 9 5.67 -1.39 1.33
C ILE A 9 5.30 -1.76 2.75
N ILE A 10 5.86 -2.86 3.24
CA ILE A 10 6.11 -2.98 4.68
C ILE A 10 7.31 -2.07 4.95
N HIS A 11 7.13 -1.11 5.84
CA HIS A 11 8.20 -0.27 6.39
C HIS A 11 9.13 -1.10 7.29
N LEU A 12 9.68 -2.21 6.77
CA LEU A 12 10.82 -2.89 7.34
C LEU A 12 12.04 -2.06 6.96
N SER A 13 12.31 -1.01 7.76
CA SER A 13 13.57 -0.24 7.82
C SER A 13 14.46 -0.44 6.59
N THR A 14 13.89 -0.11 5.43
CA THR A 14 14.57 -0.33 4.16
C THR A 14 15.70 0.67 4.24
N ILE A 15 16.95 0.23 4.10
CA ILE A 15 18.03 1.20 4.03
C ILE A 15 17.73 2.04 2.80
N THR A 16 17.14 3.20 3.02
CA THR A 16 17.04 4.22 1.99
C THR A 16 18.46 4.66 1.78
N VAL A 17 18.97 4.33 0.59
CA VAL A 17 20.34 4.63 0.22
C VAL A 17 20.35 5.66 -0.87
N SER A 18 21.15 6.71 -0.68
CA SER A 18 21.49 7.61 -1.76
C SER A 18 22.71 7.06 -2.49
N THR A 19 22.63 7.03 -3.82
CA THR A 19 23.75 6.62 -4.68
C THR A 19 24.29 7.83 -5.43
N GLN A 20 25.61 8.01 -5.40
CA GLN A 20 26.29 9.12 -6.07
C GLN A 20 27.50 8.61 -6.84
N PHE A 21 27.68 9.11 -8.07
CA PHE A 21 28.89 8.91 -8.84
C PHE A 21 29.77 10.15 -8.69
N ARG A 22 30.98 10.00 -8.11
CA ARG A 22 31.94 11.10 -8.00
C ARG A 22 33.36 10.63 -8.28
N TYR A 23 34.18 11.54 -8.80
CA TYR A 23 35.61 11.32 -8.89
C TYR A 23 36.22 11.41 -7.48
N VAL A 24 36.88 10.34 -7.05
CA VAL A 24 37.50 10.26 -5.72
C VAL A 24 39.02 10.29 -5.88
N GLU A 25 39.66 11.37 -5.44
CA GLU A 25 41.11 11.61 -5.62
C GLU A 25 41.97 10.50 -5.01
N ARG A 26 41.63 10.03 -3.81
CA ARG A 26 42.35 8.92 -3.14
C ARG A 26 42.33 7.61 -3.93
N LEU A 27 41.26 7.37 -4.70
CA LEU A 27 41.10 6.18 -5.54
C LEU A 27 41.54 6.42 -7.00
N LYS A 28 41.89 7.66 -7.36
CA LYS A 28 42.28 8.09 -8.71
C LYS A 28 41.31 7.60 -9.79
N GLY A 29 40.01 7.78 -9.57
CA GLY A 29 38.99 7.31 -10.50
C GLY A 29 37.58 7.74 -10.15
N MET A 30 36.66 7.49 -11.08
CA MET A 30 35.22 7.59 -10.84
C MET A 30 34.81 6.47 -9.89
N SER A 31 34.05 6.81 -8.86
CA SER A 31 33.62 5.87 -7.82
C SER A 31 32.12 5.99 -7.58
N LEU A 32 31.51 4.85 -7.26
CA LEU A 32 30.16 4.75 -6.71
C LEU A 32 30.25 4.94 -5.19
N LEU A 33 29.52 5.92 -4.67
CA LEU A 33 29.31 6.14 -3.25
C LEU A 33 27.87 5.79 -2.91
N VAL A 34 27.66 4.97 -1.90
CA VAL A 34 26.35 4.63 -1.34
C VAL A 34 26.31 5.13 0.10
N ARG A 35 25.32 5.94 0.45
CA ARG A 35 25.14 6.48 1.80
C ARG A 35 23.77 6.14 2.36
N ALA A 36 23.68 5.90 3.66
CA ALA A 36 22.40 5.80 4.34
C ALA A 36 21.72 7.18 4.33
N GLU A 37 20.43 7.24 4.00
CA GLU A 37 19.65 8.48 4.08
C GLU A 37 19.26 8.82 5.53
N SER A 38 19.27 7.83 6.44
CA SER A 38 18.94 8.03 7.85
C SER A 38 19.92 8.94 8.58
N ASP A 39 21.21 8.83 8.29
CA ASP A 39 22.28 9.56 9.00
C ASP A 39 23.40 10.10 8.09
N GLY A 40 23.31 9.88 6.78
CA GLY A 40 24.32 10.31 5.80
C GLY A 40 25.63 9.50 5.82
N SER A 41 25.70 8.44 6.63
CA SER A 41 26.89 7.60 6.77
C SER A 41 27.27 6.94 5.44
N LEU A 42 28.58 6.81 5.19
CA LEU A 42 29.09 6.17 3.98
C LEU A 42 29.05 4.65 4.15
N LEU A 43 28.21 3.98 3.37
CA LEU A 43 28.00 2.53 3.45
C LEU A 43 28.87 1.75 2.47
N LEU A 44 29.08 2.30 1.27
CA LEU A 44 29.96 1.71 0.24
C LEU A 44 30.67 2.83 -0.52
N GLU A 45 31.96 2.66 -0.73
CA GLU A 45 32.71 3.44 -1.72
C GLU A 45 33.53 2.48 -2.59
N SER A 46 33.23 2.45 -3.88
CA SER A 46 33.93 1.56 -4.81
C SER A 46 34.32 2.26 -6.09
N ARG A 47 35.56 2.04 -6.52
CA ARG A 47 36.07 2.53 -7.80
C ARG A 47 35.45 1.75 -8.95
N ILE A 48 34.91 2.48 -9.92
CA ILE A 48 34.35 1.91 -11.14
C ILE A 48 35.51 1.55 -12.08
N GLN A 49 35.54 0.29 -12.51
CA GLN A 49 36.55 -0.24 -13.40
C GLN A 49 36.03 -0.26 -14.84
N ALA A 50 36.78 0.32 -15.77
CA ALA A 50 36.35 0.50 -17.16
C ALA A 50 36.27 -0.81 -17.96
N ASP A 51 36.96 -1.85 -17.50
CA ASP A 51 37.01 -3.21 -18.04
C ASP A 51 35.97 -4.16 -17.41
N THR A 52 35.22 -3.69 -16.41
CA THR A 52 34.13 -4.47 -15.79
C THR A 52 32.80 -4.17 -16.46
N ALA A 53 32.15 -5.20 -17.01
CA ALA A 53 30.82 -5.07 -17.59
C ALA A 53 29.74 -5.00 -16.50
N TYR A 54 29.27 -3.79 -16.18
CA TYR A 54 28.12 -3.58 -15.30
C TYR A 54 26.82 -3.80 -16.10
N GLN A 55 26.06 -4.85 -15.78
CA GLN A 55 24.77 -5.14 -16.39
C GLN A 55 23.63 -4.88 -15.39
N LYS A 56 22.61 -4.13 -15.81
CA LYS A 56 21.33 -4.04 -15.11
C LYS A 56 20.63 -5.39 -15.21
N GLN A 57 20.55 -6.15 -14.11
CA GLN A 57 19.65 -7.30 -14.06
C GLN A 57 18.21 -6.77 -13.98
N GLN A 58 17.39 -7.09 -14.98
CA GLN A 58 15.95 -6.90 -14.88
C GLN A 58 15.45 -7.82 -13.75
N GLY A 59 14.95 -7.22 -12.66
CA GLY A 59 14.26 -7.94 -11.59
C GLY A 59 14.93 -7.98 -10.21
N THR A 60 16.11 -7.39 -10.00
CA THR A 60 16.66 -7.30 -8.63
C THR A 60 17.50 -6.02 -8.48
N LEU A 61 16.97 -5.08 -7.69
CA LEU A 61 17.52 -3.79 -7.25
C LEU A 61 18.45 -3.02 -8.20
N ILE A 62 17.89 -2.02 -8.90
CA ILE A 62 18.52 -0.70 -9.02
C ILE A 62 17.42 0.32 -8.71
N VAL A 63 17.51 0.96 -7.53
CA VAL A 63 16.59 2.03 -7.12
C VAL A 63 16.91 3.28 -7.94
N GLN A 64 15.86 3.84 -8.55
CA GLN A 64 15.90 5.00 -9.43
C GLN A 64 15.98 6.29 -8.61
N GLY A 65 17.13 6.97 -8.62
CA GLY A 65 17.26 8.33 -8.11
C GLY A 65 16.77 9.37 -9.12
N LYS A 66 15.95 10.33 -8.67
CA LYS A 66 15.66 11.57 -9.40
C LYS A 66 16.83 12.57 -9.22
N ASP A 67 17.02 13.38 -10.26
CA ASP A 67 18.08 14.36 -10.49
C ASP A 67 18.21 15.45 -9.39
N PRO A 68 19.42 15.78 -8.89
CA PRO A 68 19.65 16.87 -7.94
C PRO A 68 19.88 18.20 -8.68
N SER A 69 18.81 18.96 -8.94
CA SER A 69 18.97 20.37 -9.30
C SER A 69 17.86 21.25 -8.73
N VAL A 70 17.79 21.40 -7.40
CA VAL A 70 17.15 22.57 -6.79
C VAL A 70 17.87 22.91 -5.48
N ASP A 71 18.61 24.02 -5.48
CA ASP A 71 19.05 24.72 -4.28
C ASP A 71 17.81 25.19 -3.49
N ILE A 72 17.71 24.83 -2.21
CA ILE A 72 16.79 25.50 -1.28
C ILE A 72 17.56 25.85 -0.02
N THR A 73 17.84 27.15 0.08
CA THR A 73 18.23 27.89 1.27
C THR A 73 17.21 27.71 2.41
N GLN A 74 17.74 27.76 3.62
CA GLN A 74 17.09 27.74 4.95
C GLN A 74 15.73 28.44 5.03
N ASP A 75 14.83 27.94 5.89
CA ASP A 75 14.47 28.67 7.12
C ASP A 75 13.86 27.71 8.16
N ILE A 76 14.33 27.91 9.40
CA ILE A 76 13.93 27.23 10.64
C ILE A 76 12.68 27.93 11.17
N VAL A 77 11.64 27.19 11.50
CA VAL A 77 10.58 27.67 12.42
C VAL A 77 10.40 26.59 13.49
N GLU A 78 10.86 26.93 14.69
CA GLU A 78 10.47 26.30 15.96
C GLU A 78 9.01 26.65 16.25
N GLU A 79 8.22 25.69 16.76
CA GLU A 79 7.05 25.86 17.64
C GLU A 79 6.49 24.44 17.89
N SER A 80 5.98 24.03 19.04
CA SER A 80 6.18 24.30 20.48
C SER A 80 5.40 23.19 21.20
N GLU A 81 5.81 22.85 22.41
CA GLU A 81 5.34 21.74 23.25
C GLU A 81 3.85 21.84 23.65
N ASP A 82 3.23 20.67 23.84
CA ASP A 82 2.47 20.23 25.03
C ASP A 82 1.24 19.40 24.63
N GLU A 83 1.19 18.15 25.10
CA GLU A 83 0.08 17.65 25.93
C GLU A 83 0.46 16.29 26.53
N ARG A 84 0.70 16.32 27.84
CA ARG A 84 0.73 15.16 28.74
C ARG A 84 -0.65 14.52 28.77
N PHE A 85 -0.71 13.19 28.81
CA PHE A 85 -1.83 12.49 29.42
C PHE A 85 -1.34 11.45 30.43
N ASP A 86 -2.05 11.45 31.54
CA ASP A 86 -1.66 10.91 32.84
C ASP A 86 -1.65 9.38 32.94
N ASP A 87 -0.81 8.96 33.88
CA ASP A 87 -0.69 7.67 34.56
C ASP A 87 -2.04 7.12 35.08
N VAL A 88 -2.39 5.87 34.71
CA VAL A 88 -3.44 5.09 35.39
C VAL A 88 -3.00 3.63 35.56
N SER A 89 -2.34 3.40 36.69
CA SER A 89 -2.45 2.25 37.61
C SER A 89 -2.28 0.82 37.07
N ASP A 90 -1.15 0.24 37.47
CA ASP A 90 -0.96 -1.17 37.78
C ASP A 90 -2.14 -1.77 38.55
N SER A 91 -2.86 -2.69 37.93
CA SER A 91 -3.75 -3.66 38.56
C SER A 91 -3.94 -4.83 37.61
N ASN A 92 -2.94 -5.70 37.54
CA ASN A 92 -2.92 -6.90 36.71
C ASN A 92 -3.75 -8.01 37.39
N PRO A 93 -4.93 -8.42 36.89
CA PRO A 93 -5.49 -9.71 37.25
C PRO A 93 -4.86 -10.73 36.30
N TRP A 94 -4.01 -11.59 36.86
CA TRP A 94 -3.45 -12.76 36.20
C TRP A 94 -4.54 -13.49 35.39
N VAL A 95 -4.55 -13.29 34.07
CA VAL A 95 -5.38 -14.07 33.15
C VAL A 95 -4.59 -15.33 32.83
N GLU A 96 -5.01 -16.46 33.40
CA GLU A 96 -4.52 -17.76 32.97
C GLU A 96 -4.89 -17.99 31.50
N LEU A 97 -3.88 -18.21 30.67
CA LEU A 97 -4.03 -18.53 29.26
C LEU A 97 -4.77 -19.87 29.09
N PRO A 98 -5.77 -19.95 28.20
CA PRO A 98 -6.36 -21.23 27.85
C PRO A 98 -5.37 -22.11 27.08
N PRO A 99 -5.45 -23.45 27.20
CA PRO A 99 -4.66 -24.36 26.39
C PRO A 99 -4.95 -24.16 24.90
N CYS A 100 -3.93 -24.33 24.04
CA CYS A 100 -4.02 -24.24 22.59
C CYS A 100 -5.04 -25.26 22.04
N GLU A 101 -6.29 -24.85 21.94
CA GLU A 101 -7.37 -25.61 21.32
C GLU A 101 -7.93 -24.83 20.12
N ILE A 102 -8.08 -25.56 19.01
CA ILE A 102 -8.41 -25.12 17.65
C ILE A 102 -9.72 -24.28 17.55
N GLY A 103 -10.53 -24.21 18.61
CA GLY A 103 -11.82 -23.51 18.62
C GLY A 103 -11.85 -22.08 19.18
N ARG A 104 -10.71 -21.45 19.49
CA ARG A 104 -10.67 -20.08 20.08
C ARG A 104 -9.86 -19.05 19.26
N LEU A 105 -9.66 -19.31 17.97
CA LEU A 105 -8.94 -18.41 17.04
C LEU A 105 -9.77 -17.19 16.57
N GLU A 106 -10.98 -16.97 17.09
CA GLU A 106 -11.85 -15.87 16.67
C GLU A 106 -11.39 -14.49 17.20
N ASP A 107 -10.56 -14.43 18.25
CA ASP A 107 -10.06 -13.17 18.82
C ASP A 107 -8.65 -12.81 18.29
N ILE A 108 -8.54 -12.54 16.98
CA ILE A 108 -7.29 -12.24 16.27
C ILE A 108 -6.51 -11.07 16.91
N ASN A 109 -7.22 -10.07 17.46
CA ASN A 109 -6.60 -8.88 18.03
C ASN A 109 -5.97 -9.13 19.42
N GLU A 110 -6.57 -10.00 20.24
CA GLU A 110 -5.97 -10.42 21.52
C GLU A 110 -4.77 -11.36 21.31
N LEU A 111 -4.83 -12.22 20.28
CA LEU A 111 -3.72 -13.08 19.89
C LEU A 111 -2.49 -12.25 19.45
N ALA A 112 -2.70 -11.18 18.68
CA ALA A 112 -1.62 -10.29 18.23
C ALA A 112 -0.89 -9.62 19.40
N ILE A 113 -1.64 -9.13 20.40
CA ILE A 113 -1.08 -8.50 21.61
C ILE A 113 -0.33 -9.53 22.47
N ALA A 114 -0.82 -10.77 22.56
CA ALA A 114 -0.15 -11.85 23.28
C ALA A 114 1.13 -12.33 22.57
N LEU A 115 1.15 -12.35 21.23
CA LEU A 115 2.31 -12.70 20.42
C LEU A 115 3.48 -11.72 20.60
N GLU A 116 3.17 -10.42 20.75
CA GLU A 116 4.16 -9.36 20.90
C GLU A 116 4.83 -9.34 22.29
N ASN A 117 4.11 -9.69 23.36
CA ASN A 117 4.57 -9.45 24.73
C ASN A 117 5.33 -10.61 25.41
N GLU A 118 5.27 -11.84 24.89
CA GLU A 118 5.83 -13.03 25.59
C GLU A 118 6.97 -13.77 24.87
N GLY A 119 7.53 -13.21 23.79
CA GLY A 119 8.52 -13.93 22.98
C GLY A 119 7.96 -15.23 22.40
N TYR A 120 6.66 -15.27 22.14
CA TYR A 120 5.91 -16.47 21.77
C TYR A 120 6.41 -17.08 20.46
N VAL A 121 6.83 -16.24 19.50
CA VAL A 121 7.47 -16.68 18.25
C VAL A 121 8.67 -17.60 18.52
N LYS A 122 9.52 -17.28 19.51
CA LYS A 122 10.67 -18.12 19.87
C LYS A 122 10.26 -19.44 20.51
N LYS A 123 9.18 -19.44 21.31
CA LYS A 123 8.60 -20.68 21.87
C LYS A 123 8.05 -21.57 20.75
N LEU A 124 7.35 -21.00 19.77
CA LEU A 124 6.86 -21.72 18.59
C LEU A 124 8.00 -22.32 17.76
N VAL A 125 9.09 -21.57 17.56
CA VAL A 125 10.30 -22.10 16.89
C VAL A 125 10.88 -23.30 17.66
N SER A 126 10.93 -23.24 19.00
CA SER A 126 11.37 -24.39 19.80
C SER A 126 10.46 -25.62 19.64
N VAL A 127 9.14 -25.41 19.52
CA VAL A 127 8.20 -26.50 19.23
C VAL A 127 8.43 -27.04 17.82
N PHE A 128 8.67 -26.15 16.85
CA PHE A 128 9.01 -26.55 15.48
C PHE A 128 10.22 -27.46 15.42
N HIS A 129 11.33 -27.12 16.08
CA HIS A 129 12.50 -28.00 16.13
C HIS A 129 12.17 -29.38 16.71
N THR A 130 11.35 -29.43 17.78
CA THR A 130 10.91 -30.70 18.36
C THR A 130 10.04 -31.51 17.40
N CYS A 131 9.11 -30.86 16.70
CA CYS A 131 8.26 -31.50 15.70
C CYS A 131 9.07 -32.00 14.49
N GLU A 132 10.07 -31.24 14.05
CA GLU A 132 10.95 -31.59 12.94
C GLU A 132 11.84 -32.79 13.31
N ASP A 133 12.42 -32.80 14.50
CA ASP A 133 13.25 -33.90 15.00
C ASP A 133 12.45 -35.21 15.18
N LEU A 134 11.18 -35.10 15.55
CA LEU A 134 10.28 -36.24 15.73
C LEU A 134 9.56 -36.66 14.44
N GLU A 135 9.81 -35.98 13.31
CA GLU A 135 9.08 -36.16 12.05
C GLU A 135 7.54 -36.08 12.22
N ASN A 136 7.07 -35.26 13.17
CA ASN A 136 5.66 -35.10 13.48
C ASN A 136 4.96 -34.18 12.45
N MET A 137 4.53 -34.78 11.34
CA MET A 137 3.89 -34.06 10.23
C MET A 137 2.62 -33.29 10.64
N GLU A 138 1.81 -33.82 11.55
CA GLU A 138 0.60 -33.13 12.01
C GLU A 138 0.96 -31.81 12.74
N GLY A 139 1.95 -31.88 13.63
CA GLY A 139 2.47 -30.69 14.31
C GLY A 139 3.11 -29.69 13.35
N LEU A 140 3.85 -30.17 12.34
CA LEU A 140 4.50 -29.32 11.34
C LEU A 140 3.47 -28.59 10.45
N HIS A 141 2.39 -29.25 10.06
CA HIS A 141 1.29 -28.62 9.33
C HIS A 141 0.55 -27.57 10.16
N LEU A 142 0.34 -27.83 11.46
CA LEU A 142 -0.25 -26.85 12.36
C LEU A 142 0.65 -25.61 12.51
N LEU A 143 1.96 -25.83 12.67
CA LEU A 143 2.95 -24.76 12.76
C LEU A 143 3.03 -23.94 11.47
N TYR A 144 2.90 -24.56 10.29
CA TYR A 144 2.79 -23.86 9.02
C TYR A 144 1.62 -22.86 9.04
N GLU A 145 0.43 -23.30 9.42
CA GLU A 145 -0.76 -22.42 9.46
C GLU A 145 -0.61 -21.31 10.49
N ILE A 146 -0.03 -21.61 11.66
CA ILE A 146 0.26 -20.59 12.69
C ILE A 146 1.20 -19.51 12.13
N PHE A 147 2.35 -19.89 11.57
CA PHE A 147 3.33 -18.92 11.07
C PHE A 147 2.81 -18.16 9.85
N LYS A 148 2.02 -18.79 8.98
CA LYS A 148 1.31 -18.12 7.89
C LYS A 148 0.33 -17.08 8.43
N ASN A 149 -0.48 -17.41 9.43
CA ASN A 149 -1.42 -16.47 10.03
C ASN A 149 -0.71 -15.31 10.74
N ILE A 150 0.37 -15.59 11.49
CA ILE A 150 1.21 -14.54 12.11
C ILE A 150 1.74 -13.58 11.05
N PHE A 151 2.20 -14.11 9.90
CA PHE A 151 2.67 -13.29 8.79
C PHE A 151 1.55 -12.41 8.21
N LEU A 152 0.34 -12.95 8.07
CA LEU A 152 -0.84 -12.22 7.57
C LEU A 152 -1.34 -11.12 8.53
N LEU A 153 -0.99 -11.14 9.81
CA LEU A 153 -1.29 -10.04 10.74
C LEU A 153 -0.61 -8.72 10.33
N ASN A 154 0.46 -8.79 9.53
CA ASN A 154 1.18 -7.63 8.99
C ASN A 154 1.65 -6.64 10.08
N LYS A 155 2.12 -7.16 11.21
CA LYS A 155 2.63 -6.38 12.35
C LYS A 155 4.15 -6.24 12.28
N ASN A 156 4.65 -5.01 12.22
CA ASN A 156 6.10 -4.73 12.13
C ASN A 156 6.91 -5.37 13.27
N ALA A 157 6.42 -5.30 14.51
CA ALA A 157 7.11 -5.88 15.66
C ALA A 157 7.28 -7.41 15.52
N LEU A 158 6.29 -8.12 14.99
CA LEU A 158 6.37 -9.56 14.74
C LEU A 158 7.34 -9.86 13.60
N PHE A 159 7.39 -9.04 12.55
CA PHE A 159 8.36 -9.20 11.47
C PHE A 159 9.80 -8.97 11.92
N GLU A 160 10.06 -8.01 12.79
CA GLU A 160 11.39 -7.81 13.38
C GLU A 160 11.89 -9.07 14.09
N ILE A 161 11.00 -9.75 14.84
CA ILE A 161 11.33 -10.99 15.54
C ILE A 161 11.47 -12.16 14.56
N MET A 162 10.51 -12.34 13.64
CA MET A 162 10.50 -13.46 12.68
C MET A 162 11.66 -13.40 11.69
N PHE A 163 12.06 -12.21 11.26
CA PHE A 163 13.12 -12.01 10.25
C PHE A 163 14.47 -11.64 10.85
N ALA A 164 14.61 -11.74 12.17
CA ALA A 164 15.91 -11.69 12.82
C ALA A 164 16.85 -12.78 12.28
N ASP A 165 18.15 -12.48 12.22
CA ASP A 165 19.16 -13.37 11.61
C ASP A 165 19.21 -14.77 12.25
N ASP A 166 18.91 -14.87 13.55
CA ASP A 166 18.87 -16.12 14.32
C ASP A 166 17.58 -16.92 14.12
N THR A 167 16.52 -16.30 13.61
CA THR A 167 15.14 -16.86 13.61
C THR A 167 14.61 -17.11 12.20
N ILE A 168 15.06 -16.34 11.20
CA ILE A 168 14.49 -16.34 9.84
C ILE A 168 14.51 -17.72 9.16
N PHE A 169 15.56 -18.51 9.36
CA PHE A 169 15.62 -19.84 8.74
C PHE A 169 14.66 -20.83 9.39
N ASP A 170 14.35 -20.69 10.66
CA ASP A 170 13.37 -21.53 11.34
C ASP A 170 11.95 -21.18 10.90
N VAL A 171 11.67 -19.87 10.73
CA VAL A 171 10.41 -19.40 10.13
C VAL A 171 10.24 -19.94 8.72
N VAL A 172 11.26 -19.85 7.87
CA VAL A 172 11.23 -20.45 6.52
C VAL A 172 11.03 -21.96 6.62
N GLY A 173 11.64 -22.63 7.61
CA GLY A 173 11.46 -24.05 7.87
C GLY A 173 10.01 -24.42 8.20
N CYS A 174 9.35 -23.64 9.05
CA CYS A 174 7.91 -23.82 9.34
C CYS A 174 7.08 -23.71 8.06
N LEU A 175 7.42 -22.73 7.20
CA LEU A 175 6.70 -22.47 5.95
C LEU A 175 7.02 -23.49 4.81
N GLU A 176 7.91 -24.46 5.02
CA GLU A 176 8.15 -25.56 4.08
C GLU A 176 7.03 -26.62 4.10
N TYR A 177 6.26 -26.72 5.18
CA TYR A 177 5.31 -27.79 5.47
C TYR A 177 3.86 -27.44 5.11
N ASP A 178 3.65 -26.82 3.95
CA ASP A 178 2.34 -26.49 3.39
C ASP A 178 1.43 -27.75 3.29
N PRO A 179 0.28 -27.80 3.98
CA PRO A 179 -0.65 -28.94 3.96
C PRO A 179 -1.23 -29.24 2.57
N SER A 180 -1.24 -28.24 1.68
CA SER A 180 -1.71 -28.41 0.29
C SER A 180 -0.68 -29.10 -0.60
N SER A 181 0.57 -29.20 -0.14
CA SER A 181 1.66 -29.86 -0.85
C SER A 181 1.87 -31.28 -0.32
N PRO A 182 2.00 -32.30 -1.18
CA PRO A 182 2.24 -33.67 -0.74
C PRO A 182 3.66 -33.91 -0.19
N TYR A 183 4.57 -32.96 -0.36
CA TYR A 183 5.94 -33.02 0.17
C TYR A 183 6.39 -31.64 0.66
N PRO A 184 7.26 -31.59 1.69
CA PRO A 184 7.84 -30.33 2.15
C PRO A 184 8.62 -29.63 1.03
N LYS A 185 8.43 -28.33 0.92
CA LYS A 185 9.21 -27.46 0.02
C LYS A 185 10.65 -27.36 0.55
N ARG A 186 11.59 -26.89 -0.27
CA ARG A 186 13.03 -26.80 0.08
C ARG A 186 13.56 -25.36 0.06
N HIS A 187 12.83 -24.47 0.69
CA HIS A 187 13.12 -23.04 0.75
C HIS A 187 14.40 -22.72 1.53
N ARG A 188 14.63 -23.34 2.70
CA ARG A 188 15.87 -23.22 3.48
C ARG A 188 17.07 -23.65 2.66
N GLN A 189 16.97 -24.78 1.95
CA GLN A 189 18.05 -25.27 1.08
C GLN A 189 18.33 -24.27 -0.04
N TYR A 190 17.29 -23.77 -0.72
CA TYR A 190 17.43 -22.79 -1.79
C TYR A 190 18.13 -21.50 -1.30
N LEU A 191 17.66 -20.93 -0.19
CA LEU A 191 18.22 -19.71 0.39
C LEU A 191 19.66 -19.90 0.92
N LYS A 192 20.03 -21.10 1.40
CA LYS A 192 21.39 -21.40 1.88
C LYS A 192 22.39 -21.72 0.77
N SER A 193 21.95 -22.31 -0.35
CA SER A 193 22.87 -22.93 -1.33
C SER A 193 22.70 -22.47 -2.78
N ILE A 194 21.48 -22.13 -3.20
CA ILE A 194 21.15 -21.81 -4.59
C ILE A 194 21.09 -20.30 -4.82
N ALA A 195 20.65 -19.53 -3.82
CA ALA A 195 20.73 -18.08 -3.79
C ALA A 195 22.18 -17.61 -3.61
N LYS A 196 23.02 -17.79 -4.64
CA LYS A 196 24.36 -17.22 -4.66
C LYS A 196 24.24 -15.72 -4.91
N PHE A 197 24.38 -14.93 -3.86
CA PHE A 197 24.57 -13.49 -3.98
C PHE A 197 25.78 -13.24 -4.89
N LYS A 198 25.53 -12.70 -6.08
CA LYS A 198 26.58 -12.39 -7.05
C LYS A 198 27.08 -10.98 -6.78
N GLU A 199 28.15 -10.91 -6.01
CA GLU A 199 28.82 -9.67 -5.70
C GLU A 199 29.60 -9.18 -6.94
N VAL A 200 29.09 -8.12 -7.58
CA VAL A 200 29.78 -7.45 -8.71
C VAL A 200 30.81 -6.43 -8.20
N ILE A 201 30.61 -5.94 -6.98
CA ILE A 201 31.47 -4.99 -6.28
C ILE A 201 31.68 -5.49 -4.86
N PRO A 202 32.92 -5.66 -4.37
CA PRO A 202 33.19 -6.03 -2.99
C PRO A 202 32.54 -5.08 -1.98
N ILE A 203 31.71 -5.60 -1.09
CA ILE A 203 31.02 -4.93 0.00
C ILE A 203 31.77 -5.27 1.28
N GLU A 204 32.69 -4.39 1.68
CA GLU A 204 33.49 -4.57 2.90
C GLU A 204 32.65 -4.40 4.18
N ASN A 205 31.56 -3.64 4.10
CA ASN A 205 30.67 -3.40 5.21
C ASN A 205 29.78 -4.63 5.46
N SER A 206 30.12 -5.41 6.49
CA SER A 206 29.39 -6.62 6.87
C SER A 206 27.96 -6.35 7.32
N GLU A 207 27.69 -5.18 7.91
CA GLU A 207 26.33 -4.80 8.31
C GLU A 207 25.44 -4.55 7.09
N LEU A 208 25.96 -3.81 6.10
CA LEU A 208 25.27 -3.62 4.81
C LEU A 208 25.03 -4.96 4.12
N LEU A 209 26.03 -5.83 4.09
CA LEU A 209 25.90 -7.16 3.48
C LEU A 209 24.82 -7.99 4.18
N SER A 210 24.78 -7.99 5.52
CA SER A 210 23.74 -8.70 6.29
C SER A 210 22.35 -8.18 5.94
N LYS A 211 22.16 -6.86 5.90
CA LYS A 211 20.89 -6.24 5.54
C LYS A 211 20.45 -6.58 4.11
N ILE A 212 21.37 -6.59 3.14
CA ILE A 212 21.06 -7.02 1.76
C ILE A 212 20.54 -8.47 1.75
N HIS A 213 21.19 -9.37 2.48
CA HIS A 213 20.75 -10.76 2.59
C HIS A 213 19.40 -10.87 3.30
N GLN A 214 19.20 -10.12 4.38
CA GLN A 214 17.94 -10.09 5.11
C GLN A 214 16.80 -9.62 4.20
N THR A 215 16.96 -8.50 3.51
CA THR A 215 15.98 -7.97 2.53
C THR A 215 15.66 -9.00 1.45
N TYR A 216 16.67 -9.65 0.87
CA TYR A 216 16.46 -10.69 -0.13
C TYR A 216 15.64 -11.87 0.41
N ARG A 217 15.92 -12.33 1.63
CA ARG A 217 15.20 -13.45 2.27
C ARG A 217 13.74 -13.07 2.55
N VAL A 218 13.48 -11.87 3.06
CA VAL A 218 12.12 -11.37 3.28
C VAL A 218 11.34 -11.29 1.97
N GLN A 219 11.95 -10.72 0.93
CA GLN A 219 11.34 -10.66 -0.41
C GLN A 219 11.03 -12.05 -0.95
N TYR A 220 11.94 -13.01 -0.78
CA TYR A 220 11.72 -14.38 -1.20
C TYR A 220 10.54 -15.03 -0.46
N ILE A 221 10.41 -14.80 0.85
CA ILE A 221 9.27 -15.28 1.63
C ILE A 221 7.97 -14.69 1.07
N GLN A 222 7.95 -13.39 0.81
CA GLN A 222 6.79 -12.68 0.26
C GLN A 222 6.41 -13.12 -1.15
N ASP A 223 7.36 -13.32 -2.05
CA ASP A 223 7.05 -13.57 -3.46
C ASP A 223 6.84 -15.04 -3.79
N VAL A 224 7.54 -15.93 -3.05
CA VAL A 224 7.66 -17.35 -3.41
C VAL A 224 7.04 -18.27 -2.38
N VAL A 225 7.20 -17.97 -1.09
CA VAL A 225 6.75 -18.85 -0.01
C VAL A 225 5.28 -18.59 0.32
N LEU A 226 4.96 -17.32 0.58
CA LEU A 226 3.63 -16.81 0.89
C LEU A 226 3.31 -15.65 -0.06
N PRO A 227 3.16 -15.90 -1.38
CA PRO A 227 2.71 -14.88 -2.32
C PRO A 227 1.46 -14.22 -1.76
N THR A 228 1.53 -12.90 -1.49
CA THR A 228 0.37 -12.11 -1.10
C THR A 228 -0.73 -12.42 -2.12
N PRO A 229 -1.95 -12.80 -1.69
CA PRO A 229 -2.94 -13.31 -2.62
C PRO A 229 -3.26 -12.27 -3.69
N ALA A 230 -2.79 -12.50 -4.90
CA ALA A 230 -3.33 -11.87 -6.11
C ALA A 230 -4.84 -12.21 -6.28
N GLU A 231 -5.42 -13.03 -5.42
CA GLU A 231 -6.85 -13.36 -5.37
C GLU A 231 -7.69 -12.18 -4.90
N ASP A 232 -7.23 -11.39 -3.92
CA ASP A 232 -7.96 -10.20 -3.45
C ASP A 232 -7.96 -9.11 -4.53
N GLU A 233 -6.80 -8.88 -5.17
CA GLU A 233 -6.70 -7.94 -6.29
C GLU A 233 -7.47 -8.42 -7.53
N ARG A 234 -7.46 -9.72 -7.83
CA ARG A 234 -8.28 -10.29 -8.92
C ARG A 234 -9.76 -10.15 -8.63
N PHE A 235 -10.19 -10.44 -7.40
CA PHE A 235 -11.58 -10.26 -6.98
C PHE A 235 -11.99 -8.79 -7.10
N LEU A 236 -11.18 -7.86 -6.60
CA LEU A 236 -11.48 -6.43 -6.68
C LEU A 236 -11.46 -5.91 -8.14
N SER A 237 -10.49 -6.34 -8.94
CA SER A 237 -10.44 -5.99 -10.37
C SER A 237 -11.67 -6.49 -11.12
N GLU A 238 -12.11 -7.72 -10.85
CA GLU A 238 -13.31 -8.31 -11.43
C GLU A 238 -14.58 -7.61 -10.92
N LEU A 239 -14.62 -7.25 -9.64
CA LEU A 239 -15.70 -6.45 -9.06
C LEU A 239 -15.84 -5.09 -9.76
N PHE A 240 -14.73 -4.37 -9.98
CA PHE A 240 -14.76 -3.08 -10.67
C PHE A 240 -15.12 -3.22 -12.15
N HIS A 241 -14.67 -4.28 -12.81
CA HIS A 241 -15.10 -4.59 -14.18
C HIS A 241 -16.61 -4.87 -14.24
N GLN A 242 -17.17 -5.62 -13.29
CA GLN A 242 -18.61 -5.85 -13.20
C GLN A 242 -19.41 -4.58 -12.86
N LEU A 243 -18.84 -3.65 -12.08
CA LEU A 243 -19.51 -2.39 -11.78
C LEU A 243 -19.54 -1.42 -12.96
N GLY A 244 -18.42 -1.26 -13.68
CA GLY A 244 -18.28 -0.23 -14.72
C GLY A 244 -18.16 -0.71 -16.17
N GLY A 245 -17.77 -1.97 -16.41
CA GLY A 245 -17.44 -2.49 -17.74
C GLY A 245 -18.42 -3.52 -18.30
N ASP A 246 -19.21 -4.18 -17.46
CA ASP A 246 -20.19 -5.19 -17.87
C ASP A 246 -21.57 -4.56 -18.04
N GLU A 247 -22.01 -4.40 -19.29
CA GLU A 247 -23.35 -3.87 -19.62
C GLU A 247 -24.48 -4.86 -19.30
N ASP A 248 -24.17 -6.17 -19.24
CA ASP A 248 -25.15 -7.25 -19.12
C ASP A 248 -25.46 -7.62 -17.65
N ILE A 249 -24.74 -7.04 -16.68
CA ILE A 249 -24.98 -7.31 -15.26
C ILE A 249 -26.38 -6.82 -14.83
N PRO A 250 -27.17 -7.65 -14.13
CA PRO A 250 -28.46 -7.23 -13.60
C PRO A 250 -28.32 -6.08 -12.58
N THR A 251 -29.23 -5.11 -12.63
CA THR A 251 -29.23 -3.95 -11.71
C THR A 251 -29.19 -4.36 -10.24
N GLU A 252 -29.89 -5.42 -9.84
CA GLU A 252 -29.85 -5.93 -8.46
C GLU A 252 -28.45 -6.41 -8.07
N LYS A 253 -27.78 -7.18 -8.94
CA LYS A 253 -26.40 -7.63 -8.70
C LYS A 253 -25.44 -6.45 -8.66
N ARG A 254 -25.59 -5.47 -9.55
CA ARG A 254 -24.77 -4.24 -9.54
C ARG A 254 -24.98 -3.45 -8.24
N ARG A 255 -26.22 -3.39 -7.73
CA ARG A 255 -26.56 -2.79 -6.45
C ARG A 255 -25.88 -3.52 -5.28
N ASP A 256 -25.91 -4.84 -5.25
CA ASP A 256 -25.24 -5.62 -4.20
C ASP A 256 -23.72 -5.38 -4.22
N LEU A 257 -23.10 -5.33 -5.40
CA LEU A 257 -21.67 -5.08 -5.54
C LEU A 257 -21.25 -3.68 -5.07
N VAL A 258 -22.02 -2.64 -5.41
CA VAL A 258 -21.68 -1.27 -4.97
C VAL A 258 -21.91 -1.09 -3.48
N LEU A 259 -22.93 -1.75 -2.90
CA LEU A 259 -23.16 -1.75 -1.46
C LEU A 259 -22.05 -2.50 -0.71
N PHE A 260 -21.60 -3.65 -1.23
CA PHE A 260 -20.43 -4.33 -0.68
C PHE A 260 -19.19 -3.42 -0.72
N LEU A 261 -18.94 -2.74 -1.85
CA LEU A 261 -17.81 -1.83 -1.98
C LEU A 261 -17.91 -0.65 -1.01
N LYS A 262 -19.11 -0.13 -0.77
CA LYS A 262 -19.36 0.90 0.25
C LYS A 262 -18.96 0.39 1.63
N GLU A 263 -19.45 -0.77 2.06
CA GLU A 263 -19.08 -1.36 3.36
C GLU A 263 -17.57 -1.63 3.47
N PHE A 264 -16.95 -2.08 2.37
CA PHE A 264 -15.51 -2.27 2.29
C PHE A 264 -14.73 -0.96 2.48
N CYS A 265 -15.23 0.15 1.93
CA CYS A 265 -14.66 1.48 2.16
C CYS A 265 -14.94 1.97 3.59
N THR A 266 -16.10 1.70 4.17
CA THR A 266 -16.40 2.00 5.58
C THR A 266 -15.43 1.29 6.52
N PHE A 267 -15.12 0.02 6.26
CA PHE A 267 -14.13 -0.74 7.03
C PHE A 267 -12.75 -0.07 7.02
N SER A 268 -12.36 0.59 5.92
CA SER A 268 -11.08 1.30 5.83
C SER A 268 -10.91 2.40 6.88
N GLN A 269 -12.00 2.92 7.46
CA GLN A 269 -11.95 3.90 8.54
C GLN A 269 -11.37 3.33 9.84
N THR A 270 -11.36 2.01 10.00
CA THR A 270 -10.73 1.33 11.15
C THR A 270 -9.22 1.15 10.99
N LEU A 271 -8.70 1.31 9.76
CA LEU A 271 -7.28 1.15 9.45
C LEU A 271 -6.46 2.33 9.97
N GLN A 272 -5.17 2.11 10.28
CA GLN A 272 -4.23 3.19 10.54
C GLN A 272 -4.04 4.10 9.29
N PRO A 273 -3.70 5.39 9.45
CA PRO A 273 -3.60 6.35 8.33
C PRO A 273 -2.75 5.86 7.15
N THR A 274 -1.57 5.29 7.42
CA THR A 274 -0.65 4.78 6.38
C THR A 274 -1.26 3.60 5.60
N SER A 275 -1.90 2.66 6.31
CA SER A 275 -2.56 1.51 5.69
C SER A 275 -3.79 1.93 4.89
N ARG A 276 -4.50 2.96 5.34
CA ARG A 276 -5.65 3.53 4.65
C ARG A 276 -5.27 4.24 3.36
N GLU A 277 -4.17 4.99 3.36
CA GLU A 277 -3.63 5.60 2.13
C GLU A 277 -3.25 4.54 1.10
N ALA A 278 -2.55 3.48 1.54
CA ALA A 278 -2.21 2.35 0.68
C ALA A 278 -3.45 1.66 0.12
N PHE A 279 -4.48 1.45 0.95
CA PHE A 279 -5.76 0.86 0.54
C PHE A 279 -6.42 1.65 -0.61
N PHE A 280 -6.59 2.96 -0.47
CA PHE A 280 -7.23 3.76 -1.52
C PHE A 280 -6.40 3.88 -2.80
N LYS A 281 -5.05 3.90 -2.68
CA LYS A 281 -4.16 3.79 -3.84
C LYS A 281 -4.36 2.48 -4.60
N THR A 282 -4.49 1.35 -3.90
CA THR A 282 -4.78 0.06 -4.53
C THR A 282 -6.13 0.10 -5.24
N LEU A 283 -7.21 0.54 -4.57
CA LEU A 283 -8.54 0.64 -5.22
C LEU A 283 -8.50 1.50 -6.48
N SER A 284 -7.82 2.65 -6.42
CA SER A 284 -7.63 3.53 -7.58
C SER A 284 -6.87 2.84 -8.71
N SER A 285 -5.80 2.10 -8.40
CA SER A 285 -5.00 1.38 -9.41
C SER A 285 -5.76 0.25 -10.08
N LEU A 286 -6.72 -0.35 -9.38
CA LEU A 286 -7.57 -1.44 -9.86
C LEU A 286 -8.81 -0.95 -10.64
N GLY A 287 -9.08 0.35 -10.64
CA GLY A 287 -10.15 0.96 -11.45
C GLY A 287 -11.43 1.34 -10.72
N VAL A 288 -11.38 1.59 -9.40
CA VAL A 288 -12.56 2.05 -8.65
C VAL A 288 -13.13 3.36 -9.22
N LEU A 289 -12.28 4.31 -9.61
CA LEU A 289 -12.73 5.62 -10.11
C LEU A 289 -13.45 5.49 -11.46
N SER A 290 -12.97 4.62 -12.36
CA SER A 290 -13.65 4.31 -13.62
C SER A 290 -14.98 3.59 -13.39
N ALA A 291 -15.08 2.74 -12.36
CA ALA A 291 -16.37 2.13 -12.01
C ALA A 291 -17.37 3.18 -11.50
N LEU A 292 -16.90 4.15 -10.69
CA LEU A 292 -17.74 5.22 -10.15
C LEU A 292 -18.27 6.18 -11.22
N GLU A 293 -17.52 6.45 -12.29
CA GLU A 293 -18.01 7.23 -13.44
C GLU A 293 -19.33 6.68 -13.98
N ILE A 294 -19.41 5.35 -14.09
CA ILE A 294 -20.58 4.66 -14.63
C ILE A 294 -21.68 4.60 -13.58
N THR A 295 -21.36 4.18 -12.35
CA THR A 295 -22.39 3.98 -11.31
C THR A 295 -23.05 5.28 -10.85
N LEU A 296 -22.34 6.42 -10.90
CA LEU A 296 -22.92 7.75 -10.66
C LEU A 296 -23.93 8.15 -11.75
N GLY A 297 -23.71 7.72 -13.00
CA GLY A 297 -24.60 8.02 -14.13
C GLY A 297 -25.84 7.15 -14.23
N LEU A 298 -25.92 6.04 -13.48
CA LEU A 298 -27.06 5.10 -13.53
C LEU A 298 -28.31 5.69 -12.87
N ASP A 299 -29.48 5.52 -13.49
CA ASP A 299 -30.77 5.94 -12.94
C ASP A 299 -31.29 4.99 -11.84
N ASP A 300 -30.49 4.81 -10.78
CA ASP A 300 -30.84 4.04 -9.58
C ASP A 300 -30.37 4.80 -8.33
N ALA A 301 -31.31 5.23 -7.49
CA ALA A 301 -31.02 6.08 -6.34
C ALA A 301 -30.10 5.40 -5.31
N VAL A 302 -30.21 4.08 -5.13
CA VAL A 302 -29.39 3.33 -4.17
C VAL A 302 -27.95 3.24 -4.67
N ILE A 303 -27.78 2.92 -5.96
CA ILE A 303 -26.45 2.85 -6.59
C ILE A 303 -25.79 4.23 -6.58
N LYS A 304 -26.53 5.30 -6.94
CA LYS A 304 -25.99 6.67 -6.89
C LYS A 304 -25.56 7.06 -5.48
N SER A 305 -26.43 6.89 -4.48
CA SER A 305 -26.11 7.23 -3.09
C SER A 305 -24.87 6.47 -2.59
N ALA A 306 -24.78 5.17 -2.85
CA ALA A 306 -23.60 4.39 -2.47
C ALA A 306 -22.33 4.86 -3.20
N SER A 307 -22.44 5.22 -4.49
CA SER A 307 -21.32 5.74 -5.28
C SER A 307 -20.82 7.09 -4.78
N ILE A 308 -21.74 7.97 -4.35
CA ILE A 308 -21.42 9.27 -3.74
C ILE A 308 -20.67 9.06 -2.42
N ASP A 309 -21.16 8.16 -1.56
CA ASP A 309 -20.49 7.83 -0.28
C ASP A 309 -19.07 7.30 -0.50
N ILE A 310 -18.89 6.35 -1.43
CA ILE A 310 -17.58 5.79 -1.79
C ILE A 310 -16.64 6.89 -2.31
N LEU A 311 -17.13 7.74 -3.21
CA LEU A 311 -16.34 8.84 -3.75
C LEU A 311 -15.95 9.85 -2.66
N SER A 312 -16.86 10.15 -1.72
CA SER A 312 -16.58 11.02 -0.58
C SER A 312 -15.43 10.47 0.25
N TYR A 313 -15.46 9.18 0.59
CA TYR A 313 -14.34 8.55 1.32
C TYR A 313 -13.02 8.71 0.58
N ILE A 314 -12.98 8.39 -0.72
CA ILE A 314 -11.74 8.48 -1.50
C ILE A 314 -11.21 9.93 -1.53
N VAL A 315 -12.09 10.91 -1.73
CA VAL A 315 -11.73 12.33 -1.82
C VAL A 315 -11.32 12.92 -0.48
N GLU A 316 -11.95 12.52 0.61
CA GLU A 316 -11.57 12.92 1.98
C GLU A 316 -10.17 12.44 2.35
N PHE A 317 -9.79 11.22 1.93
CA PHE A 317 -8.48 10.65 2.28
C PHE A 317 -7.38 10.98 1.28
N SER A 318 -7.67 11.05 -0.02
CA SER A 318 -6.65 11.28 -1.06
C SER A 318 -7.16 12.13 -2.22
N PRO A 319 -7.38 13.44 -2.00
CA PRO A 319 -7.91 14.32 -3.04
C PRO A 319 -6.93 14.47 -4.22
N SER A 320 -5.61 14.48 -3.98
CA SER A 320 -4.60 14.55 -5.04
C SER A 320 -4.64 13.34 -5.98
N MET A 321 -4.93 12.14 -5.48
CA MET A 321 -5.06 10.94 -6.31
C MET A 321 -6.23 11.06 -7.28
N VAL A 322 -7.37 11.59 -6.82
CA VAL A 322 -8.55 11.81 -7.65
C VAL A 322 -8.31 12.91 -8.68
N ARG A 323 -7.62 13.99 -8.30
CA ARG A 323 -7.22 15.06 -9.24
C ARG A 323 -6.29 14.55 -10.33
N GLU A 324 -5.28 13.75 -9.97
CA GLU A 324 -4.37 13.14 -10.94
C GLU A 324 -5.14 12.26 -11.93
N TYR A 325 -6.07 11.44 -11.43
CA TYR A 325 -6.94 10.63 -12.27
C TYR A 325 -7.75 11.49 -13.27
N MET A 326 -8.39 12.56 -12.80
CA MET A 326 -9.16 13.49 -13.64
C MET A 326 -8.32 14.14 -14.74
N VAL A 327 -7.11 14.61 -14.42
CA VAL A 327 -6.21 15.19 -15.43
C VAL A 327 -5.80 14.14 -16.47
N GLN A 328 -5.58 12.88 -16.05
CA GLN A 328 -5.24 11.80 -16.98
C GLN A 328 -6.37 11.43 -17.94
N GLN A 329 -7.64 11.76 -17.64
CA GLN A 329 -8.78 11.49 -18.52
C GLN A 329 -8.70 12.26 -19.86
N GLN A 330 -8.01 13.41 -19.90
CA GLN A 330 -7.84 14.24 -21.10
C GLN A 330 -7.28 13.50 -22.32
N HIS A 331 -6.56 12.41 -22.08
CA HIS A 331 -5.91 11.62 -23.12
C HIS A 331 -6.60 10.29 -23.41
N LYS A 332 -7.67 9.97 -22.68
CA LYS A 332 -8.26 8.61 -22.65
C LYS A 332 -9.74 8.59 -22.99
N THR A 333 -10.49 9.64 -22.68
CA THR A 333 -11.95 9.66 -22.84
C THR A 333 -12.48 11.01 -23.33
N GLU A 334 -13.75 11.03 -23.73
CA GLU A 334 -14.48 12.21 -24.15
C GLU A 334 -14.82 13.12 -22.96
N GLU A 335 -14.95 14.42 -23.22
CA GLU A 335 -15.12 15.45 -22.18
C GLU A 335 -16.38 15.27 -21.32
N GLU A 336 -17.46 14.76 -21.92
CA GLU A 336 -18.72 14.44 -21.22
C GLU A 336 -18.54 13.29 -20.20
N GLN A 337 -17.53 12.44 -20.38
CA GLN A 337 -17.25 11.29 -19.52
C GLN A 337 -16.22 11.61 -18.43
N TYR A 338 -15.75 12.86 -18.33
CA TYR A 338 -14.84 13.25 -17.25
C TYR A 338 -15.55 13.16 -15.91
N LEU A 339 -14.91 12.54 -14.92
CA LEU A 339 -15.50 12.29 -13.61
C LEU A 339 -15.96 13.60 -12.96
N LEU A 340 -15.20 14.68 -13.15
CA LEU A 340 -15.56 16.01 -12.66
C LEU A 340 -16.83 16.56 -13.31
N ASN A 341 -17.02 16.31 -14.61
CA ASN A 341 -18.20 16.75 -15.34
C ASN A 341 -19.42 15.91 -14.95
N ILE A 342 -19.25 14.59 -14.78
CA ILE A 342 -20.28 13.69 -14.24
C ILE A 342 -20.74 14.15 -12.85
N ILE A 343 -19.82 14.51 -11.95
CA ILE A 343 -20.15 15.08 -10.62
C ILE A 343 -21.04 16.32 -10.77
N ILE A 344 -20.65 17.26 -11.64
CA ILE A 344 -21.41 18.51 -11.84
C ILE A 344 -22.79 18.22 -12.44
N GLU A 345 -22.88 17.31 -13.41
CA GLU A 345 -24.15 16.94 -14.03
C GLU A 345 -25.10 16.25 -13.05
N GLN A 346 -24.60 15.31 -12.23
CA GLN A 346 -25.42 14.60 -11.24
C GLN A 346 -25.98 15.55 -10.16
N MET A 347 -25.29 16.65 -9.85
CA MET A 347 -25.83 17.70 -8.98
C MET A 347 -27.05 18.42 -9.60
N VAL A 348 -27.10 18.56 -10.93
CA VAL A 348 -28.19 19.24 -11.65
C VAL A 348 -29.43 18.36 -11.75
N VAL A 349 -29.22 17.06 -11.99
CA VAL A 349 -30.29 16.08 -12.21
C VAL A 349 -30.76 15.40 -10.93
N ASP A 350 -30.27 15.82 -9.76
CA ASP A 350 -30.71 15.27 -8.49
C ASP A 350 -32.24 15.44 -8.32
N SER A 351 -32.90 14.30 -8.22
CA SER A 351 -34.36 14.19 -8.08
C SER A 351 -34.81 14.15 -6.63
N ASP A 352 -33.88 14.08 -5.66
CA ASP A 352 -34.19 14.09 -4.24
C ASP A 352 -34.78 15.45 -3.83
N PRO A 353 -35.98 15.50 -3.21
CA PRO A 353 -36.56 16.73 -2.68
C PRO A 353 -35.67 17.47 -1.67
N GLU A 354 -34.86 16.73 -0.91
CA GLU A 354 -33.90 17.27 0.07
C GLU A 354 -32.54 17.60 -0.56
N MET A 355 -32.35 17.27 -1.85
CA MET A 355 -31.09 17.45 -2.60
C MET A 355 -29.89 16.80 -1.92
N GLY A 356 -30.10 15.68 -1.21
CA GLY A 356 -29.07 15.03 -0.41
C GLY A 356 -27.83 14.67 -1.23
N GLY A 357 -28.03 14.08 -2.41
CA GLY A 357 -26.95 13.70 -3.32
C GLY A 357 -26.20 14.92 -3.86
N ALA A 358 -26.91 15.96 -4.31
CA ALA A 358 -26.31 17.20 -4.80
C ALA A 358 -25.50 17.93 -3.73
N VAL A 359 -25.96 17.93 -2.47
CA VAL A 359 -25.22 18.53 -1.34
C VAL A 359 -23.91 17.78 -1.07
N GLN A 360 -23.94 16.44 -1.06
CA GLN A 360 -22.73 15.63 -0.89
C GLN A 360 -21.75 15.83 -2.05
N LEU A 361 -22.23 15.79 -3.30
CA LEU A 361 -21.43 16.04 -4.49
C LEU A 361 -20.84 17.46 -4.51
N MET A 362 -21.57 18.47 -4.03
CA MET A 362 -21.03 19.82 -3.83
C MET A 362 -19.88 19.83 -2.81
N GLY A 363 -20.01 19.07 -1.72
CA GLY A 363 -18.94 18.89 -0.74
C GLY A 363 -17.67 18.30 -1.36
N ILE A 364 -17.83 17.24 -2.16
CA ILE A 364 -16.75 16.60 -2.92
C ILE A 364 -16.10 17.60 -3.89
N LEU A 365 -16.91 18.29 -4.69
CA LEU A 365 -16.44 19.29 -5.65
C LEU A 365 -15.62 20.38 -4.94
N ARG A 366 -16.10 20.86 -3.78
CA ARG A 366 -15.41 21.87 -2.97
C ARG A 366 -14.02 21.37 -2.53
N ILE A 367 -13.92 20.16 -2.00
CA ILE A 367 -12.62 19.60 -1.57
C ILE A 367 -11.64 19.54 -2.74
N LEU A 368 -12.12 19.12 -3.92
CA LEU A 368 -11.30 18.95 -5.12
C LEU A 368 -10.80 20.27 -5.71
N ILE A 369 -11.65 21.30 -5.77
CA ILE A 369 -11.29 22.60 -6.38
C ILE A 369 -10.61 23.58 -5.43
N ASP A 370 -10.67 23.32 -4.11
CA ASP A 370 -10.07 24.22 -3.12
C ASP A 370 -8.55 24.28 -3.28
N PRO A 371 -7.97 25.45 -3.63
CA PRO A 371 -6.53 25.58 -3.80
C PRO A 371 -5.73 25.39 -2.50
N GLU A 372 -6.37 25.51 -1.33
CA GLU A 372 -5.74 25.22 -0.03
C GLU A 372 -5.52 23.71 0.16
N ASN A 373 -6.40 22.88 -0.42
CA ASN A 373 -6.27 21.41 -0.45
C ASN A 373 -5.30 20.92 -1.53
N MET A 374 -4.70 21.83 -2.30
CA MET A 374 -3.66 21.55 -3.30
C MET A 374 -2.28 21.92 -2.74
N MET A 375 -1.98 21.35 -1.57
CA MET A 375 -0.69 21.49 -0.90
C MET A 375 0.43 21.01 -1.82
N ALA A 376 1.58 21.70 -1.79
CA ALA A 376 2.73 21.44 -2.64
C ALA A 376 3.47 20.13 -2.24
N THR A 377 2.86 18.97 -2.43
CA THR A 377 3.57 17.69 -2.37
C THR A 377 4.46 17.56 -3.60
N VAL A 378 5.71 18.03 -3.45
CA VAL A 378 6.90 17.75 -4.29
C VAL A 378 6.84 18.17 -5.77
N THR A 379 5.67 18.45 -6.33
CA THR A 379 5.51 18.94 -7.71
C THR A 379 4.69 20.21 -7.72
N LYS A 380 5.34 21.35 -8.01
CA LYS A 380 4.66 22.62 -8.32
C LYS A 380 3.68 22.52 -9.52
N SER A 381 3.60 21.36 -10.17
CA SER A 381 2.81 21.09 -11.37
C SER A 381 1.34 20.75 -11.05
N GLU A 382 1.05 19.93 -10.03
CA GLU A 382 -0.31 19.36 -9.82
C GLU A 382 -1.39 20.46 -9.77
N ARG A 383 -1.20 21.48 -8.94
CA ARG A 383 -2.14 22.60 -8.81
C ARG A 383 -2.37 23.32 -10.14
N ALA A 384 -1.30 23.60 -10.87
CA ALA A 384 -1.40 24.32 -12.15
C ALA A 384 -2.11 23.46 -13.19
N ASP A 385 -1.76 22.18 -13.26
CA ASP A 385 -2.30 21.23 -14.23
C ASP A 385 -3.79 20.96 -13.97
N PHE A 386 -4.18 20.72 -12.72
CA PHE A 386 -5.57 20.47 -12.36
C PHE A 386 -6.45 21.72 -12.52
N LEU A 387 -5.97 22.91 -12.10
CA LEU A 387 -6.74 24.14 -12.32
C LEU A 387 -6.88 24.44 -13.81
N ALA A 388 -5.82 24.27 -14.60
CA ALA A 388 -5.89 24.42 -16.06
C ALA A 388 -6.89 23.45 -16.68
N PHE A 389 -6.90 22.19 -16.22
CA PHE A 389 -7.92 21.20 -16.59
C PHE A 389 -9.33 21.69 -16.25
N PHE A 390 -9.57 22.07 -15.00
CA PHE A 390 -10.89 22.52 -14.52
C PHE A 390 -11.43 23.72 -15.29
N TYR A 391 -10.62 24.78 -15.46
CA TYR A 391 -11.05 25.98 -16.17
C TYR A 391 -11.32 25.73 -17.65
N LYS A 392 -10.57 24.81 -18.27
CA LYS A 392 -10.74 24.47 -19.68
C LYS A 392 -11.95 23.57 -19.92
N HIS A 393 -12.15 22.56 -19.07
CA HIS A 393 -13.05 21.44 -19.37
C HIS A 393 -14.30 21.32 -18.50
N SER A 394 -14.35 22.01 -17.36
CA SER A 394 -15.43 21.81 -16.38
C SER A 394 -16.12 23.10 -15.95
N MET A 395 -15.45 24.26 -16.06
CA MET A 395 -16.04 25.54 -15.68
C MET A 395 -17.35 25.85 -16.41
N HIS A 396 -17.46 25.48 -17.69
CA HIS A 396 -18.65 25.77 -18.48
C HIS A 396 -19.86 24.91 -18.05
N TYR A 397 -19.66 23.68 -17.59
CA TYR A 397 -20.71 22.86 -16.95
C TYR A 397 -21.21 23.52 -15.67
N LEU A 398 -20.30 24.01 -14.83
CA LEU A 398 -20.65 24.67 -13.57
C LEU A 398 -21.45 25.98 -13.82
N VAL A 399 -21.01 26.80 -14.77
CA VAL A 399 -21.74 28.02 -15.16
C VAL A 399 -23.11 27.69 -15.76
N GLY A 400 -23.18 26.63 -16.57
CA GLY A 400 -24.44 26.10 -17.12
C GLY A 400 -25.44 25.70 -16.03
N MET A 401 -24.96 25.02 -14.98
CA MET A 401 -25.76 24.67 -13.80
C MET A 401 -26.36 25.92 -13.15
N TYR A 402 -25.56 26.94 -12.83
CA TYR A 402 -26.08 28.18 -12.22
C TYR A 402 -27.16 28.84 -13.08
N GLY A 403 -26.98 28.84 -14.41
CA GLY A 403 -28.00 29.33 -15.35
C GLY A 403 -29.29 28.52 -15.29
N ALA A 404 -29.20 27.18 -15.28
CA ALA A 404 -30.35 26.29 -15.20
C ALA A 404 -31.10 26.41 -13.86
N THR A 405 -30.38 26.53 -12.74
CA THR A 405 -30.98 26.71 -11.41
C THR A 405 -31.72 28.06 -11.31
N LEU A 406 -31.15 29.14 -11.84
CA LEU A 406 -31.82 30.45 -11.88
C LEU A 406 -33.10 30.44 -12.71
N VAL A 407 -33.16 29.64 -13.79
CA VAL A 407 -34.39 29.46 -14.60
C VAL A 407 -35.42 28.57 -13.92
N LYS A 408 -34.98 27.59 -13.11
CA LYS A 408 -35.88 26.63 -12.42
C LYS A 408 -36.52 27.22 -11.15
N TYR A 409 -35.87 28.19 -10.51
CA TYR A 409 -36.30 28.77 -9.22
C TYR A 409 -36.49 30.30 -9.20
N GLY A 410 -36.26 30.98 -10.32
CA GLY A 410 -36.59 32.40 -10.52
C GLY A 410 -37.88 32.56 -11.33
#